data_AF-B5DUS2-F1
#
_entry.id   AF-B5DUS2-F1
#
_cell.length_a   1.000
_cell.length_b   1.000
_cell.length_c   1.000
_cell.angle_alpha   90.00
_cell.angle_beta   90.00
_cell.angle_gamma   90.00
#
_symmetry.space_group_name_H-M   'P 1'
#
loop_
_entity.id
_entity.type
_entity.pdbx_description
1 polymer ?
#
loop_
_entity_poly.entity_id
_entity_poly.type
_entity_poly.pdbx_seq_one_letter_code
_entity_poly.pdbx_strand_id
1 'polypeptide(L)' 'MYRTCNSEYGYYAPNVYTIPKRFHSRGQKFSNEVARFGMYRNFSLNTHIDATFY' A
#
# COMPACT_ATOMS: atom_id res chain seq x y z
N MET A 1 12.41 -4.10 45.22
CA MET A 1 11.56 -4.08 44.01
C MET A 1 12.46 -4.08 42.80
N TYR A 2 12.34 -5.07 41.91
CA TYR A 2 13.14 -5.16 40.69
C TYR A 2 12.30 -4.71 39.49
N ARG A 3 12.58 -3.53 38.94
CA ARG A 3 12.08 -3.08 37.63
C ARG A 3 13.27 -2.70 36.77
N THR A 4 13.22 -3.10 35.50
CA THR A 4 14.16 -2.64 34.48
C THR A 4 13.53 -1.50 33.71
N CYS A 5 14.33 -0.63 33.08
CA CYS A 5 13.79 0.46 32.26
C CYS A 5 12.89 -0.06 31.11
N ASN A 6 13.17 -1.28 30.62
CA ASN A 6 12.37 -1.91 29.57
C ASN A 6 10.97 -2.33 30.04
N SER A 7 10.72 -2.39 31.36
CA SER A 7 9.40 -2.74 31.92
C SER A 7 8.35 -1.64 31.72
N GLU A 8 8.74 -0.44 31.26
CA GLU A 8 7.83 0.67 30.98
C GLU A 8 7.19 0.56 29.58
N TYR A 9 7.85 -0.11 28.63
CA TYR A 9 7.33 -0.27 27.28
C TYR A 9 6.08 -1.16 27.29
N GLY A 10 4.95 -0.63 26.84
CA GLY A 10 3.65 -1.32 26.85
C GLY A 10 2.96 -1.40 28.23
N TYR A 11 3.54 -0.81 29.27
CA TYR A 11 2.95 -0.79 30.62
C TYR A 11 1.73 0.13 30.72
N TYR A 12 1.76 1.28 30.04
CA TYR A 12 0.69 2.27 30.09
C TYR A 12 -0.38 1.98 29.02
N ALA A 13 -1.65 2.02 29.42
CA ALA A 13 -2.77 1.90 28.50
C ALA A 13 -2.88 3.14 27.59
N PRO A 14 -3.32 2.98 26.32
CA PRO A 14 -3.55 4.11 25.44
C PRO A 14 -4.71 4.98 25.96
N ASN A 15 -4.62 6.29 25.71
CA ASN A 15 -5.63 7.28 26.09
C ASN A 15 -6.07 8.12 24.88
N VAL A 16 -7.20 8.83 25.00
CA VAL A 16 -7.77 9.66 23.92
C VAL A 16 -6.85 10.78 23.42
N TYR A 17 -5.87 11.20 24.23
CA TYR A 17 -4.89 12.23 23.88
C TYR A 17 -3.65 11.65 23.18
N THR A 18 -3.41 10.34 23.30
CA THR A 18 -2.29 9.63 22.63
C THR A 18 -2.63 9.16 21.22
N ILE A 19 -3.92 9.10 20.86
CA ILE A 19 -4.38 8.62 19.57
C ILE A 19 -4.44 9.79 18.57
N PRO A 20 -4.02 9.61 17.30
CA PRO A 20 -4.14 10.66 16.30
C PRO A 20 -5.60 11.01 16.02
N LYS A 21 -5.91 12.31 15.88
CA LYS A 21 -7.26 12.80 15.57
C LYS A 21 -7.79 12.32 14.21
N ARG A 22 -6.90 12.06 13.26
CA ARG A 22 -7.23 11.57 11.91
C ARG A 22 -6.16 10.58 11.47
N PHE A 23 -6.60 9.51 10.84
CA PHE A 23 -5.73 8.52 10.22
C PHE A 23 -6.17 8.31 8.77
N HIS A 24 -5.27 8.58 7.82
CA HIS A 24 -5.52 8.41 6.39
C HIS A 24 -4.86 7.11 5.94
N SER A 25 -5.54 5.99 6.20
CA SER A 25 -5.07 4.69 5.73
C SER A 25 -5.07 4.65 4.20
N ARG A 26 -4.04 4.03 3.63
CA ARG A 26 -4.01 3.77 2.19
C ARG A 26 -4.73 2.46 1.92
N GLY A 27 -5.84 2.53 1.19
CA GLY A 27 -6.52 1.34 0.69
C GLY A 27 -5.70 0.70 -0.43
N GLN A 28 -5.20 -0.51 -0.23
CA GLN A 28 -4.38 -1.23 -1.23
C GLN A 28 -5.20 -2.26 -2.03
N LYS A 29 -6.54 -2.20 -1.99
CA LYS A 29 -7.41 -3.19 -2.66
C LYS A 29 -7.09 -3.33 -4.15
N PHE A 30 -7.08 -2.20 -4.86
CA PHE A 30 -6.74 -2.15 -6.29
C PHE A 30 -5.33 -2.71 -6.56
N SER A 31 -4.32 -2.23 -5.84
CA SER A 31 -2.94 -2.68 -6.02
C SER A 31 -2.78 -4.18 -5.79
N ASN A 32 -3.48 -4.73 -4.79
CA ASN A 32 -3.45 -6.17 -4.48
C ASN A 32 -4.10 -7.00 -5.58
N GLU A 33 -5.21 -6.52 -6.15
CA GLU A 33 -5.86 -7.16 -7.29
C GLU A 33 -4.94 -7.15 -8.52
N VAL A 34 -4.34 -6.00 -8.86
CA VAL A 34 -3.39 -5.87 -9.97
C VAL A 34 -2.16 -6.77 -9.78
N ALA A 35 -1.59 -6.81 -8.57
CA ALA A 35 -0.44 -7.65 -8.27
C ALA A 35 -0.71 -9.14 -8.53
N ARG A 36 -1.95 -9.60 -8.33
CA ARG A 36 -2.36 -10.99 -8.61
C ARG A 36 -2.34 -11.32 -10.10
N PHE A 37 -2.67 -10.37 -10.97
CA PHE A 37 -2.62 -10.55 -12.42
C PHE A 37 -1.20 -10.49 -13.00
N GLY A 38 -0.25 -9.89 -12.25
CA GLY A 38 1.14 -9.79 -12.63
C GLY A 38 1.40 -8.76 -13.73
N MET A 39 2.57 -8.87 -14.37
CA MET A 39 2.96 -7.93 -15.43
C MET A 39 2.21 -8.24 -16.73
N TYR A 40 1.55 -7.23 -17.28
CA TYR A 40 0.93 -7.33 -18.61
C TYR A 40 1.96 -7.69 -19.67
N ARG A 41 1.56 -8.58 -20.60
CA ARG A 41 2.35 -8.94 -21.78
C ARG A 41 1.48 -8.74 -23.02
N ASN A 42 2.01 -8.00 -23.99
CA ASN A 42 1.35 -7.83 -25.28
C ASN A 42 1.67 -9.03 -26.18
N PHE A 43 0.63 -9.76 -26.60
CA PHE A 43 0.72 -10.83 -27.59
C PHE A 43 -0.10 -10.51 -28.86
N SER A 44 -0.49 -9.25 -29.05
CA SER A 44 -1.27 -8.82 -30.21
C SER A 44 -0.36 -8.56 -31.42
N LEU A 45 -0.93 -8.66 -32.62
CA LEU A 45 -0.28 -8.25 -33.85
C LEU A 45 -0.40 -6.73 -34.03
N ASN A 46 0.65 -6.11 -34.58
CA ASN A 46 0.56 -4.73 -35.05
C ASN A 46 -0.30 -4.70 -36.33
N THR A 47 -1.46 -4.05 -36.26
CA THR A 47 -2.41 -3.92 -37.38
C THR A 47 -2.47 -2.50 -37.94
N HIS A 48 -1.52 -1.64 -37.54
CA HIS A 48 -1.41 -0.30 -38.08
C HIS A 48 -1.17 -0.37 -39.59
N ILE A 49 -2.03 0.30 -40.36
CA ILE A 49 -1.84 0.51 -41.80
C ILE A 49 -0.94 1.73 -41.94
N ASP A 50 0.16 1.60 -42.69
CA ASP A 50 1.06 2.73 -42.92
C ASP A 50 0.30 3.92 -43.52
N ALA A 51 0.43 5.07 -42.86
CA ALA A 51 -0.11 6.31 -43.38
C ALA A 51 0.70 6.71 -44.61
N THR A 52 0.04 6.79 -45.76
CA THR A 52 0.66 7.32 -46.97
C THR A 52 0.68 8.85 -46.85
N PHE A 53 1.87 9.44 -46.80
CA PHE A 53 2.04 10.89 -46.84
C PHE A 53 2.18 11.36 -48.31
N TYR A 54 1.09 11.30 -49.07
CA TYR A 54 0.96 11.95 -50.38
C TYR A 54 -0.47 12.46 -50.57
#